data_AF-A0A2Z5K5P0-F1
#
_entry.id   AF-A0A2Z5K5P0-F1
#
_cell.length_a   1.000
_cell.length_b   1.000
_cell.length_c   1.000
_cell.angle_alpha   90.00
_cell.angle_beta   90.00
_cell.angle_gamma   90.00
#
_symmetry.space_group_name_H-M   'P 1'
#
loop_
_entity.id
_entity.type
_entity.pdbx_description
1 polymer ?
#
loop_
_entity_poly.entity_id
_entity_poly.type
_entity_poly.pdbx_seq_one_letter_code
_entity_poly.pdbx_strand_id
1 'polypeptide(L)' 'MALTSMIGVNDIDGETFTLADAAEVRAFAEEKGIGWVSMWSAARDRQCASGSRADRPATDCSGATQSSGAFGKVLAG' A
#
# COMPACT_ATOMS: atom_id res chain seq x y z
N MET A 1 -12.34 -1.29 -15.61
CA MET A 1 -11.86 -2.10 -14.47
C MET A 1 -11.00 -1.21 -13.58
N ALA A 2 -10.97 -1.49 -12.28
CA ALA A 2 -10.17 -0.77 -11.30
C ALA A 2 -9.57 -1.74 -10.27
N LEU A 3 -8.42 -1.37 -9.71
CA LEU A 3 -7.74 -2.13 -8.65
C LEU A 3 -7.65 -1.28 -7.38
N THR A 4 -7.95 -1.88 -6.23
CA THR A 4 -7.81 -1.25 -4.91
C THR A 4 -7.02 -2.16 -4.01
N SER A 5 -5.80 -1.77 -3.65
CA SER A 5 -4.93 -2.54 -2.75
C SER A 5 -4.98 -2.00 -1.33
N MET A 6 -5.02 -2.86 -0.32
CA MET A 6 -4.74 -2.46 1.06
C MET A 6 -3.23 -2.44 1.26
N ILE A 7 -2.66 -1.27 1.58
CA ILE A 7 -1.20 -1.07 1.59
C ILE A 7 -0.56 -1.56 2.89
N GLY A 8 0.66 -2.09 2.85
CA GLY A 8 1.33 -2.62 4.04
C GLY A 8 0.65 -3.87 4.62
N VAL A 9 0.73 -4.05 5.93
CA VAL A 9 0.19 -5.22 6.64
C VAL A 9 -1.32 -5.30 6.45
N ASN A 10 -1.78 -6.49 6.05
CA ASN A 10 -3.17 -6.78 5.71
C ASN A 10 -3.91 -7.43 6.90
N ASP A 11 -5.23 -7.60 6.75
CA ASP A 11 -6.06 -8.30 7.76
C ASP A 11 -5.83 -9.82 7.79
N ILE A 12 -5.05 -10.36 6.83
CA ILE A 12 -4.65 -11.76 6.76
C ILE A 12 -3.26 -11.90 7.37
N ASP A 13 -3.12 -12.79 8.36
CA ASP A 13 -1.88 -13.02 9.07
C ASP A 13 -0.72 -13.36 8.12
N GLY A 14 0.37 -12.61 8.23
CA GLY A 14 1.57 -12.77 7.41
C GLY A 14 1.51 -12.12 6.03
N GLU A 15 0.38 -11.53 5.64
CA GLU A 15 0.26 -10.82 4.36
C GLU A 15 0.68 -9.35 4.51
N THR A 16 1.58 -8.89 3.64
CA THR A 16 2.03 -7.50 3.61
C THR A 16 2.19 -7.04 2.17
N PHE A 17 1.44 -6.02 1.77
CA PHE A 17 1.57 -5.37 0.49
C PHE A 17 2.70 -4.33 0.53
N THR A 18 3.80 -4.60 -0.15
CA THR A 18 5.03 -3.79 -0.12
C THR A 18 5.04 -2.71 -1.20
N LEU A 19 6.03 -1.81 -1.14
CA LEU A 19 6.26 -0.81 -2.20
C LEU A 19 6.63 -1.47 -3.55
N ALA A 20 7.23 -2.66 -3.54
CA ALA A 20 7.52 -3.42 -4.75
C ALA A 20 6.21 -3.92 -5.38
N ASP A 21 5.31 -4.49 -4.57
CA ASP A 21 3.99 -4.93 -5.04
C ASP A 21 3.17 -3.76 -5.61
N ALA A 22 3.27 -2.58 -5.00
CA ALA A 22 2.66 -1.36 -5.52
C ALA A 22 3.15 -1.00 -6.92
N ALA A 23 4.46 -1.14 -7.18
CA ALA A 23 5.06 -0.87 -8.48
C ALA A 23 4.62 -1.92 -9.52
N GLU A 24 4.54 -3.19 -9.12
CA GLU A 24 4.04 -4.28 -9.98
C GLU A 24 2.57 -4.08 -10.35
N VAL A 25 1.71 -3.74 -9.38
CA VAL A 25 0.29 -3.43 -9.63
C VAL A 25 0.13 -2.25 -10.57
N ARG A 26 0.96 -1.21 -10.42
CA ARG A 26 0.96 -0.06 -11.33
C ARG A 26 1.36 -0.48 -12.75
N ALA A 27 2.47 -1.19 -12.92
CA ALA A 27 2.92 -1.65 -14.22
C ALA A 27 1.88 -2.57 -14.90
N PHE A 28 1.27 -3.48 -14.14
CA PHE A 28 0.20 -4.33 -14.63
C PHE A 28 -1.04 -3.53 -15.06
N ALA A 29 -1.43 -2.52 -14.29
CA ALA A 29 -2.56 -1.65 -14.63
C ALA A 29 -2.33 -0.91 -15.96
N GLU A 30 -1.11 -0.42 -16.20
CA GLU A 30 -0.72 0.18 -17.47
C GLU A 30 -0.75 -0.83 -18.63
N GLU A 31 -0.13 -2.00 -18.44
CA GLU A 31 -0.05 -3.06 -19.47
C GLU A 31 -1.45 -3.52 -19.92
N LYS A 32 -2.40 -3.62 -18.98
CA LYS A 32 -3.76 -4.10 -19.25
C LYS A 32 -4.78 -3.00 -19.57
N GLY A 33 -4.38 -1.72 -19.54
CA GLY A 33 -5.31 -0.62 -19.75
C GLY A 33 -6.41 -0.53 -18.68
N ILE A 34 -6.05 -0.82 -17.42
CA ILE A 34 -6.95 -0.64 -16.28
C ILE A 34 -7.20 0.87 -16.07
N GLY A 35 -8.46 1.25 -15.82
CA GLY A 35 -8.85 2.65 -15.80
C GLY A 35 -8.24 3.45 -14.65
N TRP A 36 -8.13 2.85 -13.47
CA TRP A 36 -7.43 3.46 -12.33
C TRP A 36 -6.99 2.42 -11.29
N VAL A 37 -6.01 2.82 -10.49
CA VAL A 37 -5.59 2.17 -9.25
C VAL A 37 -5.94 3.05 -8.06
N SER A 38 -6.17 2.45 -6.92
CA SER A 38 -6.46 3.13 -5.65
C SER A 38 -5.93 2.31 -4.48
N MET A 39 -5.94 2.89 -3.29
CA MET A 39 -5.43 2.23 -2.10
C MET A 39 -6.30 2.44 -0.86
N TRP A 40 -6.29 1.46 0.02
CA TRP A 40 -6.76 1.59 1.40
C TRP A 40 -5.55 1.72 2.35
N SER A 41 -5.25 2.91 2.86
CA SER A 41 -5.90 4.21 2.62
C SER A 41 -4.86 5.33 2.68
N ALA A 42 -5.25 6.56 2.32
CA ALA A 42 -4.36 7.71 2.44
C ALA A 42 -3.85 7.93 3.87
N ALA A 43 -4.69 7.66 4.89
CA ALA A 43 -4.28 7.78 6.29
C ALA A 43 -3.21 6.74 6.68
N ARG A 44 -3.22 5.58 6.02
CA ARG A 44 -2.24 4.50 6.24
C ARG A 44 -0.92 4.72 5.50
N ASP A 45 -0.83 5.67 4.57
CA ASP A 45 0.35 5.86 3.72
C ASP A 45 1.48 6.62 4.44
N ARG A 46 1.94 6.00 5.52
CA ARG A 46 3.01 6.47 6.40
C ARG A 46 3.53 5.31 7.23
N GLN A 47 4.79 5.40 7.61
CA GLN A 47 5.41 4.45 8.53
C GLN A 47 4.77 4.56 9.92
N CYS A 48 4.60 3.42 10.58
CA CYS A 48 4.14 3.38 11.96
C CYS A 48 5.21 3.93 12.93
N ALA A 49 4.76 4.49 14.06
CA ALA A 49 5.67 5.02 15.08
C ALA A 49 6.55 3.91 15.67
N SER A 50 7.76 4.25 16.09
CA SER A 50 8.63 3.30 16.80
C SER A 50 7.94 2.78 18.08
N GLY A 51 7.98 1.46 18.30
CA GLY A 51 7.32 0.81 19.45
C GLY A 51 5.83 0.49 19.23
N SER A 52 5.26 0.84 18.09
CA SER A 52 3.94 0.35 17.69
C SER A 52 4.00 -1.13 17.27
N ARG A 53 2.86 -1.82 17.33
CA ARG A 53 2.70 -3.18 16.76
C ARG A 53 2.54 -3.09 15.24
N ALA A 54 3.66 -2.80 14.56
CA ALA A 54 3.71 -2.61 13.11
C ALA A 54 3.48 -3.91 12.32
N ASP A 55 3.46 -5.06 12.99
CA ASP A 55 3.16 -6.40 12.46
C ASP A 55 1.66 -6.70 12.39
N ARG A 56 0.79 -5.72 12.68
CA ARG A 56 -0.66 -5.86 12.66
C ARG A 56 -1.31 -4.78 11.80
N PRO A 57 -2.48 -5.05 11.20
CA PRO A 57 -3.25 -4.04 10.49
C PRO A 57 -3.60 -2.86 11.42
N ALA A 58 -3.44 -1.65 10.91
CA ALA A 58 -3.68 -0.39 11.60
C ALA A 58 -4.44 0.58 10.68
N THR A 59 -5.16 1.54 11.26
CA THR A 59 -5.99 2.49 10.50
C THR A 59 -5.23 3.75 10.07
N ASP A 60 -4.09 4.04 10.69
CA ASP A 60 -3.34 5.30 10.60
C ASP A 60 -1.86 5.12 10.18
N CYS A 61 -1.45 3.88 9.89
CA CYS A 61 -0.15 3.57 9.30
C CYS A 61 -0.20 2.21 8.58
N SER A 62 0.79 1.95 7.72
CA SER A 62 0.81 0.76 6.87
C SER A 62 1.43 -0.47 7.52
N GLY A 63 2.31 -0.28 8.52
CA GLY A 63 3.15 -1.37 9.05
C GLY A 63 4.39 -1.67 8.19
N ALA A 64 4.51 -1.08 7.01
CA ALA A 64 5.69 -1.18 6.16
C ALA A 64 6.72 -0.07 6.48
N THR A 65 8.00 -0.35 6.21
CA THR A 65 9.05 0.68 6.22
C THR A 65 8.91 1.55 4.98
N GLN A 66 8.68 2.86 5.15
CA GLN A 66 8.40 3.78 4.05
C GLN A 66 8.57 5.25 4.44
N SER A 67 8.69 6.14 3.44
CA SER A 67 8.39 7.56 3.65
C SER A 67 6.87 7.81 3.63
N SER A 68 6.41 8.91 4.23
CA SER A 68 5.01 9.31 4.10
C SER A 68 4.66 9.59 2.62
N GLY A 69 3.51 9.10 2.17
CA GLY A 69 3.05 9.25 0.79
C GLY A 69 3.72 8.30 -0.22
N ALA A 70 4.54 7.33 0.22
CA ALA A 70 5.32 6.49 -0.68
C ALA A 70 4.44 5.59 -1.55
N PHE A 71 3.40 4.97 -0.98
CA PHE A 71 2.49 4.12 -1.76
C PHE A 71 1.70 4.93 -2.77
N GLY A 72 1.17 6.09 -2.35
CA GLY A 72 0.46 7.00 -3.23
C GLY A 72 1.34 7.46 -4.39
N LYS A 73 2.62 7.77 -4.15
CA LYS A 73 3.58 8.13 -5.19
C LYS A 73 3.80 6.99 -6.19
N VAL A 74 4.04 5.77 -5.70
CA VAL A 74 4.29 4.61 -6.58
C VAL A 74 3.06 4.26 -7.43
N LEU A 75 1.86 4.29 -6.84
CA LEU A 75 0.62 3.99 -7.56
C LEU A 75 0.23 5.10 -8.54
N ALA A 76 0.58 6.36 -8.24
CA ALA A 76 0.33 7.52 -9.12
C ALA A 76 1.27 7.56 -10.34
N GLY A 77 2.41 6.86 -10.29
CA GLY A 77 3.37 6.71 -11.38
C GLY A 77 4.20 7.96 -11.62
#